data_AF-B2A431-F1
#
_entry.id   AF-B2A431-F1
#
_cell.length_a   1.000
_cell.length_b   1.000
_cell.length_c   1.000
_cell.angle_alpha   90.00
_cell.angle_beta   90.00
_cell.angle_gamma   90.00
#
_symmetry.space_group_name_H-M   'P 1'
#
loop_
_entity.id
_entity.type
_entity.pdbx_description
1 polymer ?
#
loop_
_entity_poly.entity_id
_entity_poly.type
_entity_poly.pdbx_seq_one_letter_code
_entity_poly.pdbx_strand_id
1 'polypeptide(L)'
;MNKKNFVSLLIFIVVISLIAIACTEIENTVSEEKKKELESEIADLESEIDELEEELEYRSNYSELKRDLSTAELRVDHYTIFLEKALGKLNEEEVKEVAKQGYQHDLTIRPTGTTKNREEIPLDGRVKTDLEKFSVEISEKQRAIPDLGDSFLEKAEENKLKYGENYPEEQEWLIVKTEGVDYRHGIGERLEGAGGHSFWLTFEEIERGTTLEIEVDSQIKELTGLETDVLEIVVEE
;
A
#
# COMPACT_ATOMS: atom_id res chain seq x y z
N MET A 1 -80.88 13.17 -26.20
CA MET A 1 -79.49 12.95 -26.64
C MET A 1 -78.75 12.14 -25.58
N ASN A 2 -78.22 10.97 -25.94
CA ASN A 2 -77.45 10.13 -25.02
C ASN A 2 -76.21 10.88 -24.51
N LYS A 3 -75.94 10.82 -23.20
CA LYS A 3 -74.82 11.53 -22.54
C LYS A 3 -73.47 11.26 -23.22
N LYS A 4 -73.27 10.07 -23.79
CA LYS A 4 -72.07 9.71 -24.57
C LYS A 4 -71.89 10.53 -25.85
N ASN A 5 -72.99 10.83 -26.56
CA ASN A 5 -72.94 11.61 -27.79
C ASN A 5 -72.72 13.10 -27.50
N PHE A 6 -73.15 13.59 -26.33
CA PHE A 6 -72.90 14.98 -25.90
C PHE A 6 -71.44 15.21 -25.49
N VAL A 7 -70.84 14.25 -24.77
CA VAL A 7 -69.42 14.30 -24.40
C VAL A 7 -68.52 14.20 -25.64
N SER A 8 -68.87 13.30 -26.58
CA SER A 8 -68.12 13.20 -27.84
C SER A 8 -68.23 14.45 -28.71
N LEU A 9 -69.40 15.12 -28.73
CA LEU A 9 -69.60 16.38 -29.44
C LEU A 9 -68.77 17.51 -28.81
N LEU A 10 -68.71 17.57 -27.48
CA LEU A 10 -67.89 18.54 -26.74
C LEU A 10 -66.40 18.35 -27.01
N ILE A 11 -65.90 17.11 -27.00
CA ILE A 11 -64.50 16.81 -27.31
C ILE A 11 -64.19 17.20 -28.77
N PHE A 12 -65.10 16.91 -29.70
CA PHE A 12 -64.90 17.26 -31.12
C PHE A 12 -64.88 18.77 -31.37
N ILE A 13 -65.75 19.53 -30.68
CA ILE A 13 -65.75 21.01 -30.72
C ILE A 13 -64.46 21.56 -30.11
N VAL A 14 -63.96 21.01 -29.00
CA VAL A 14 -62.70 21.44 -28.35
C VAL A 14 -61.50 21.16 -29.26
N VAL A 15 -61.45 20.00 -29.91
CA VAL A 15 -60.35 19.64 -30.83
C VAL A 15 -60.36 20.51 -32.09
N ILE A 16 -61.53 20.78 -32.68
CA ILE A 16 -61.63 21.69 -33.83
C ILE A 16 -61.28 23.13 -33.44
N SER A 17 -61.67 23.58 -32.23
CA SER A 17 -61.26 24.88 -31.69
C SER A 17 -59.74 24.95 -31.53
N LEU A 18 -59.09 23.89 -31.03
CA LEU A 18 -57.64 23.83 -30.85
C LEU A 18 -56.90 23.82 -32.20
N ILE A 19 -57.44 23.13 -33.21
CA ILE A 19 -56.86 23.12 -34.57
C ILE A 19 -57.07 24.47 -35.27
N ALA A 20 -58.21 25.14 -35.05
CA ALA A 20 -58.45 26.49 -35.56
C ALA A 20 -57.54 27.54 -34.89
N ILE A 21 -57.32 27.45 -33.57
CA ILE A 21 -56.34 28.27 -32.84
C ILE A 21 -54.90 28.00 -33.33
N ALA A 22 -54.61 26.78 -33.80
CA ALA A 22 -53.31 26.42 -34.37
C ALA A 22 -53.14 26.79 -35.86
N CYS A 23 -54.22 27.00 -36.62
CA CYS A 23 -54.14 27.20 -38.08
C CYS A 23 -54.52 28.60 -38.58
N THR A 24 -55.09 29.47 -37.76
CA THR A 24 -55.38 30.86 -38.15
C THR A 24 -54.80 31.82 -37.14
N GLU A 25 -53.71 32.47 -37.54
CA GLU A 25 -53.05 33.61 -36.88
C GLU A 25 -52.16 33.24 -35.68
N ILE A 26 -50.85 33.05 -35.92
CA ILE A 26 -49.79 33.99 -35.51
C ILE A 26 -48.42 33.37 -35.86
N GLU A 27 -47.91 33.90 -36.95
CA GLU A 27 -46.50 34.10 -37.27
C GLU A 27 -45.67 34.38 -35.99
N ASN A 28 -44.70 33.50 -35.69
CA ASN A 28 -43.58 33.63 -34.73
C ASN A 28 -43.68 34.71 -33.64
N THR A 29 -43.85 34.30 -32.38
CA THR A 29 -42.96 34.71 -31.27
C THR A 29 -43.34 34.00 -29.95
N VAL A 30 -42.79 32.80 -29.73
CA VAL A 30 -42.28 32.53 -28.38
C VAL A 30 -41.22 33.61 -28.19
N SER A 31 -41.40 34.52 -27.21
CA SER A 31 -40.36 35.52 -26.91
C SER A 31 -39.03 34.79 -26.77
N GLU A 32 -38.01 35.22 -27.52
CA GLU A 32 -36.64 34.70 -27.42
C GLU A 32 -36.18 34.60 -25.96
N GLU A 33 -36.66 35.48 -25.08
CA GLU A 33 -36.38 35.43 -23.64
C GLU A 33 -36.98 34.20 -22.96
N LYS A 34 -38.24 33.85 -23.24
CA LYS A 34 -38.86 32.62 -22.67
C LYS A 34 -38.25 31.35 -23.22
N LYS A 35 -37.80 31.38 -24.47
CA LYS A 35 -37.07 30.26 -25.07
C LYS A 35 -35.71 30.08 -24.40
N LYS A 36 -34.98 31.17 -24.19
CA LYS A 36 -33.68 31.15 -23.47
C LYS A 36 -33.83 30.77 -22.00
N GLU A 37 -34.90 31.21 -21.35
CA GLU A 37 -35.20 30.84 -19.96
C GLU A 37 -35.45 29.33 -19.84
N LEU A 38 -36.28 28.76 -20.73
CA LEU A 38 -36.53 27.33 -20.77
C LEU A 38 -35.30 26.52 -21.21
N GLU A 39 -34.47 27.04 -22.13
CA GLU A 39 -33.20 26.41 -22.50
C GLU A 39 -32.20 26.40 -21.34
N SER A 40 -32.18 27.46 -20.52
CA SER A 40 -31.36 27.52 -19.30
C SER A 40 -31.85 26.54 -18.24
N GLU A 41 -33.17 26.48 -18.01
CA GLU A 41 -33.77 25.58 -17.02
C GLU A 41 -33.57 24.10 -17.41
N ILE A 42 -33.61 23.79 -18.71
CA ILE A 42 -33.25 22.45 -19.21
C ILE A 42 -31.78 22.14 -18.97
N ALA A 43 -30.86 23.08 -19.26
CA ALA A 43 -29.43 22.87 -19.03
C ALA A 43 -29.09 22.69 -17.54
N ASP A 44 -29.76 23.44 -16.65
CA ASP A 44 -29.58 23.32 -15.20
C ASP A 44 -30.10 21.95 -14.70
N LEU A 45 -31.26 21.50 -15.21
CA LEU A 45 -31.82 20.19 -14.86
C LEU A 45 -31.00 19.02 -15.44
N GLU A 46 -30.43 19.15 -16.63
CA GLU A 46 -29.52 18.16 -17.22
C GLU A 46 -28.24 18.05 -16.37
N SER A 47 -27.68 19.18 -15.92
CA SER A 47 -26.55 19.19 -15.00
C SER A 47 -26.88 18.54 -13.65
N GLU A 48 -28.06 18.80 -13.10
CA GLU A 48 -28.50 18.19 -11.83
C GLU A 48 -28.73 16.67 -11.97
N ILE A 49 -29.22 16.22 -13.12
CA ILE A 49 -29.36 14.79 -13.43
C ILE A 49 -27.99 14.11 -13.53
N ASP A 50 -27.04 14.71 -14.26
CA ASP A 50 -25.68 14.17 -14.41
C ASP A 50 -24.97 14.05 -13.03
N GLU A 51 -25.10 15.07 -12.18
CA GLU A 51 -24.57 15.05 -10.80
C GLU A 51 -25.20 13.95 -9.94
N LEU A 52 -26.52 13.76 -10.04
CA LEU A 52 -27.24 12.71 -9.31
C LEU A 52 -26.91 11.30 -9.82
N GLU A 53 -26.66 11.14 -11.12
CA GLU A 53 -26.20 9.87 -11.70
C GLU A 53 -24.79 9.52 -11.20
N GLU A 54 -23.88 10.49 -11.14
CA GLU A 54 -22.52 10.29 -10.59
C GLU A 54 -22.56 9.93 -9.08
N GLU A 55 -23.42 10.57 -8.28
CA GLU A 55 -23.58 10.25 -6.86
C GLU A 55 -24.16 8.83 -6.64
N LEU A 56 -25.09 8.39 -7.49
CA LEU A 56 -25.65 7.03 -7.46
C LEU A 56 -24.61 5.98 -7.85
N GLU A 57 -23.78 6.25 -8.86
CA GLU A 57 -22.67 5.38 -9.25
C GLU A 57 -21.65 5.24 -8.11
N TYR A 58 -21.25 6.36 -7.49
CA TYR A 58 -20.36 6.36 -6.33
C TYR A 58 -20.94 5.53 -5.17
N ARG A 59 -22.23 5.65 -4.89
CA ARG A 59 -22.91 4.87 -3.84
C ARG A 59 -22.99 3.38 -4.16
N SER A 60 -23.20 3.02 -5.42
CA SER A 60 -23.15 1.63 -5.89
C SER A 60 -21.76 1.05 -5.69
N ASN A 61 -20.73 1.75 -6.16
CA ASN A 61 -19.32 1.39 -6.01
C ASN A 61 -18.92 1.24 -4.54
N TYR A 62 -19.40 2.13 -3.67
CA TYR A 62 -19.19 2.01 -2.23
C TYR A 62 -19.84 0.74 -1.64
N SER A 63 -21.03 0.38 -2.10
CA SER A 63 -21.72 -0.84 -1.64
C SER A 63 -21.00 -2.11 -2.08
N GLU A 64 -20.47 -2.13 -3.30
CA GLU A 64 -19.66 -3.23 -3.82
C GLU A 64 -18.36 -3.34 -3.05
N LEU A 65 -17.66 -2.23 -2.83
CA LEU A 65 -16.42 -2.20 -2.06
C LEU A 65 -16.62 -2.70 -0.62
N LYS A 66 -17.73 -2.33 0.02
CA LYS A 66 -18.08 -2.83 1.36
C LYS A 66 -18.35 -4.34 1.38
N ARG A 67 -19.01 -4.86 0.34
CA ARG A 67 -19.24 -6.31 0.20
C ARG A 67 -17.92 -7.05 -0.03
N ASP A 68 -17.05 -6.50 -0.86
CA ASP A 68 -15.75 -7.08 -1.17
C ASP A 68 -14.83 -7.06 0.06
N LEU A 69 -14.87 -5.97 0.83
CA LEU A 69 -14.20 -5.87 2.13
C LEU A 69 -14.70 -6.96 3.10
N SER A 70 -16.01 -7.08 3.29
CA SER A 70 -16.57 -8.12 4.17
C SER A 70 -16.22 -9.54 3.71
N THR A 71 -16.17 -9.76 2.39
CA THR A 71 -15.73 -11.06 1.82
C THR A 71 -14.23 -11.29 2.03
N ALA A 72 -13.41 -10.24 1.97
CA ALA A 72 -11.99 -10.31 2.29
C ALA A 72 -11.78 -10.61 3.78
N GLU A 73 -12.48 -9.93 4.68
CA GLU A 73 -12.43 -10.17 6.13
C GLU A 73 -12.78 -11.62 6.49
N LEU A 74 -13.89 -12.14 5.97
CA LEU A 74 -14.27 -13.55 6.18
C LEU A 74 -13.22 -14.54 5.67
N ARG A 75 -12.55 -14.22 4.54
CA ARG A 75 -11.46 -15.05 4.03
C ARG A 75 -10.25 -15.00 4.95
N VAL A 76 -9.89 -13.83 5.48
CA VAL A 76 -8.83 -13.67 6.47
C VAL A 76 -9.12 -14.55 7.68
N ASP A 77 -10.32 -14.48 8.26
CA ASP A 77 -10.72 -15.30 9.41
C ASP A 77 -10.59 -16.81 9.12
N HIS A 78 -11.05 -17.24 7.95
CA HIS A 78 -10.90 -18.64 7.53
C HIS A 78 -9.43 -19.07 7.41
N TYR A 79 -8.57 -18.21 6.87
CA TYR A 79 -7.14 -18.49 6.78
C TYR A 79 -6.48 -18.51 8.17
N THR A 80 -6.83 -17.59 9.06
CA THR A 80 -6.35 -17.57 10.45
C THR A 80 -6.67 -18.89 11.15
N ILE A 81 -7.93 -19.33 11.12
CA ILE A 81 -8.35 -20.61 11.73
C ILE A 81 -7.62 -21.81 11.10
N PHE A 82 -7.42 -21.78 9.79
CA PHE A 82 -6.67 -22.84 9.09
C PHE A 82 -5.21 -22.90 9.56
N LEU A 83 -4.55 -21.75 9.64
CA LEU A 83 -3.16 -21.62 10.06
C LEU A 83 -2.99 -22.01 11.53
N GLU A 84 -3.87 -21.58 12.43
CA GLU A 84 -3.88 -22.01 13.84
C GLU A 84 -3.98 -23.53 13.96
N LYS A 85 -4.88 -24.16 13.19
CA LYS A 85 -5.01 -25.63 13.18
C LYS A 85 -3.80 -26.33 12.58
N ALA A 86 -3.13 -25.70 11.62
CA ALA A 86 -1.92 -26.24 11.03
C ALA A 86 -0.75 -26.16 12.03
N LEU A 87 -0.55 -25.01 12.66
CA LEU A 87 0.45 -24.80 13.72
C LEU A 87 0.22 -25.73 14.91
N GLY A 88 -1.03 -25.95 15.34
CA GLY A 88 -1.36 -26.88 16.42
C GLY A 88 -1.04 -28.36 16.12
N LYS A 89 -0.68 -28.71 14.88
CA LYS A 89 -0.20 -30.05 14.50
C LYS A 89 1.32 -30.17 14.44
N LEU A 90 2.02 -29.05 14.47
CA LEU A 90 3.47 -28.99 14.47
C LEU A 90 4.00 -29.23 15.89
N ASN A 91 5.20 -29.78 15.98
CA ASN A 91 5.95 -29.83 17.23
C ASN A 91 6.67 -28.49 17.50
N GLU A 92 7.25 -28.33 18.70
CA GLU A 92 7.88 -27.08 19.11
C GLU A 92 8.97 -26.58 18.15
N GLU A 93 9.83 -27.48 17.67
CA GLU A 93 10.92 -27.13 16.74
C GLU A 93 10.36 -26.72 15.37
N GLU A 94 9.31 -27.39 14.90
CA GLU A 94 8.63 -27.02 13.66
C GLU A 94 7.95 -25.65 13.76
N VAL A 95 7.33 -25.29 14.90
CA VAL A 95 6.76 -23.93 15.05
C VAL A 95 7.85 -22.88 15.19
N LYS A 96 9.00 -23.18 15.83
CA LYS A 96 10.16 -22.27 15.85
C LYS A 96 10.65 -21.96 14.43
N GLU A 97 10.81 -22.97 13.59
CA GLU A 97 11.26 -22.77 12.20
C GLU A 97 10.26 -21.95 11.37
N VAL A 98 8.95 -22.16 11.56
CA VAL A 98 7.93 -21.33 10.90
C VAL A 98 7.93 -19.89 11.46
N ALA A 99 8.12 -19.73 12.76
CA ALA A 99 8.14 -18.42 13.43
C ALA A 99 9.32 -17.54 13.00
N LYS A 100 10.44 -18.12 12.52
CA LYS A 100 11.54 -17.35 11.88
C LYS A 100 11.04 -16.47 10.74
N GLN A 101 10.00 -16.88 10.02
CA GLN A 101 9.40 -16.10 8.93
C GLN A 101 8.55 -14.93 9.41
N GLY A 102 8.38 -14.76 10.73
CA GLY A 102 7.53 -13.70 11.27
C GLY A 102 8.12 -12.31 11.13
N TYR A 103 9.44 -12.23 11.02
CA TYR A 103 10.16 -11.02 10.65
C TYR A 103 10.84 -11.23 9.30
N GLN A 104 10.95 -10.14 8.56
CA GLN A 104 11.77 -10.05 7.37
C GLN A 104 12.97 -9.16 7.71
N HIS A 105 14.16 -9.67 7.43
CA HIS A 105 15.41 -8.98 7.62
C HIS A 105 16.02 -8.70 6.26
N ASP A 106 16.18 -7.43 5.93
CA ASP A 106 16.72 -6.99 4.65
C ASP A 106 18.07 -6.33 4.89
N LEU A 107 19.09 -6.74 4.12
CA LEU A 107 20.37 -6.06 4.05
C LEU A 107 20.43 -5.21 2.77
N THR A 108 20.62 -3.91 2.95
CA THR A 108 20.49 -2.93 1.86
C THR A 108 21.64 -1.94 1.85
N ILE A 109 21.92 -1.40 0.67
CA ILE A 109 22.75 -0.20 0.48
C ILE A 109 21.84 0.96 0.05
N ARG A 110 22.11 2.16 0.55
CA ARG A 110 21.32 3.37 0.22
C ARG A 110 22.16 4.63 0.34
N PRO A 111 21.75 5.75 -0.28
CA PRO A 111 22.40 7.04 -0.02
C PRO A 111 22.22 7.48 1.45
N THR A 112 23.24 8.14 2.00
CA THR A 112 23.21 8.62 3.39
C THR A 112 22.09 9.63 3.62
N GLY A 113 21.36 9.51 4.75
CA GLY A 113 20.37 10.50 5.20
C GLY A 113 19.00 10.43 4.51
N THR A 114 18.74 9.42 3.68
CA THR A 114 17.44 9.20 3.01
C THR A 114 16.89 7.80 3.31
N THR A 115 15.56 7.66 3.38
CA THR A 115 14.88 6.36 3.46
C THR A 115 14.50 5.79 2.09
N LYS A 116 14.75 6.54 1.01
CA LYS A 116 14.46 6.18 -0.38
C LYS A 116 15.69 5.62 -1.09
N ASN A 117 15.48 4.96 -2.23
CA ASN A 117 16.52 4.37 -3.09
C ASN A 117 17.37 3.32 -2.35
N ARG A 118 16.67 2.39 -1.68
CA ARG A 118 17.31 1.22 -1.08
C ARG A 118 17.52 0.19 -2.18
N GLU A 119 18.73 -0.33 -2.25
CA GLU A 119 19.10 -1.43 -3.12
C GLU A 119 19.42 -2.63 -2.23
N GLU A 120 18.82 -3.78 -2.54
CA GLU A 120 19.13 -5.02 -1.83
C GLU A 120 20.53 -5.48 -2.19
N ILE A 121 21.31 -5.87 -1.18
CA ILE A 121 22.62 -6.48 -1.41
C ILE A 121 22.37 -7.93 -1.88
N PRO A 122 22.98 -8.35 -3.01
CA PRO A 122 22.83 -9.73 -3.49
C PRO A 122 23.30 -10.77 -2.46
N LEU A 123 22.76 -11.99 -2.55
CA LEU A 123 23.06 -13.06 -1.58
C LEU A 123 24.53 -13.49 -1.55
N ASP A 124 25.27 -13.26 -2.64
CA ASP A 124 26.72 -13.50 -2.70
C ASP A 124 27.53 -12.40 -2.00
N GLY A 125 26.87 -11.37 -1.47
CA GLY A 125 27.44 -10.26 -0.70
C GLY A 125 28.20 -9.23 -1.53
N ARG A 126 28.13 -9.29 -2.87
CA ARG A 126 28.94 -8.44 -3.76
C ARG A 126 28.08 -7.36 -4.40
N VAL A 127 28.43 -6.10 -4.17
CA VAL A 127 27.70 -4.96 -4.73
C VAL A 127 28.67 -3.90 -5.25
N LYS A 128 28.26 -3.24 -6.34
CA LYS A 128 28.95 -2.06 -6.88
C LYS A 128 28.09 -0.85 -6.63
N THR A 129 28.71 0.26 -6.26
CA THR A 129 28.00 1.50 -5.97
C THR A 129 28.74 2.70 -6.55
N ASP A 130 28.01 3.59 -7.20
CA ASP A 130 28.50 4.90 -7.67
C ASP A 130 28.22 6.01 -6.64
N LEU A 131 27.67 5.65 -5.47
CA LEU A 131 27.31 6.58 -4.42
C LEU A 131 28.55 7.14 -3.71
N GLU A 132 28.70 8.47 -3.72
CA GLU A 132 29.75 9.16 -2.97
C GLU A 132 29.57 9.02 -1.44
N LYS A 133 28.32 8.93 -0.99
CA LYS A 133 27.95 8.76 0.43
C LYS A 133 26.83 7.76 0.53
N PHE A 134 27.07 6.68 1.26
CA PHE A 134 26.09 5.61 1.41
C PHE A 134 26.06 5.05 2.81
N SER A 135 24.99 4.31 3.08
CA SER A 135 24.82 3.52 4.29
C SER A 135 24.51 2.09 3.92
N VAL A 136 25.15 1.17 4.63
CA VAL A 136 24.80 -0.25 4.64
C VAL A 136 23.87 -0.45 5.82
N GLU A 137 22.64 -0.90 5.58
CA GLU A 137 21.57 -1.00 6.57
C GLU A 137 21.04 -2.44 6.63
N ILE A 138 21.02 -3.00 7.82
CA ILE A 138 20.19 -4.14 8.19
C ILE A 138 18.88 -3.57 8.73
N SER A 139 17.76 -3.92 8.12
CA SER A 139 16.45 -3.50 8.60
C SER A 139 15.53 -4.67 8.84
N GLU A 140 14.77 -4.58 9.93
CA GLU A 140 13.73 -5.52 10.29
C GLU A 140 12.35 -4.96 9.98
N LYS A 141 11.49 -5.85 9.48
CA LYS A 141 10.07 -5.58 9.29
C LYS A 141 9.27 -6.77 9.76
N GLN A 142 8.33 -6.55 10.68
CA GLN A 142 7.35 -7.58 11.00
C GLN A 142 6.51 -7.89 9.76
N ARG A 143 6.43 -9.17 9.38
CA ARG A 143 5.50 -9.59 8.33
C ARG A 143 4.07 -9.47 8.87
N ALA A 144 3.13 -9.19 7.97
CA ALA A 144 1.71 -9.23 8.32
C ALA A 144 1.30 -10.69 8.55
N ILE A 145 1.54 -11.18 9.76
CA ILE A 145 1.07 -12.49 10.19
C ILE A 145 -0.27 -12.27 10.87
N PRO A 146 -1.30 -13.08 10.55
CA PRO A 146 -2.51 -13.11 11.35
C PRO A 146 -2.20 -13.36 12.83
N ASP A 147 -3.10 -13.00 13.73
CA ASP A 147 -2.98 -13.42 15.13
C ASP A 147 -3.16 -14.95 15.19
N LEU A 148 -2.04 -15.67 15.28
CA LEU A 148 -1.98 -17.14 15.28
C LEU A 148 -1.80 -17.71 16.71
N GLY A 149 -2.09 -16.89 17.72
CA GLY A 149 -2.04 -17.23 19.14
C GLY A 149 -0.69 -16.97 19.81
N ASP A 150 -0.73 -16.84 21.15
CA ASP A 150 0.38 -16.39 21.99
C ASP A 150 1.68 -17.17 21.79
N SER A 151 1.60 -18.51 21.65
CA SER A 151 2.80 -19.36 21.52
C SER A 151 3.59 -19.11 20.22
N PHE A 152 2.89 -18.76 19.12
CA PHE A 152 3.56 -18.44 17.86
C PHE A 152 4.16 -17.03 17.92
N LEU A 153 3.42 -16.07 18.51
CA LEU A 153 3.88 -14.69 18.68
C LEU A 153 5.12 -14.62 19.57
N GLU A 154 5.16 -15.37 20.67
CA GLU A 154 6.33 -15.45 21.55
C GLU A 154 7.56 -15.98 20.80
N LYS A 155 7.41 -17.04 20.00
CA LYS A 155 8.50 -17.58 19.16
C LYS A 155 8.90 -16.66 18.01
N ALA A 156 7.97 -15.90 17.44
CA ALA A 156 8.30 -14.89 16.43
C ALA A 156 9.13 -13.77 17.07
N GLU A 157 8.76 -13.30 18.26
CA GLU A 157 9.48 -12.25 19.00
C GLU A 157 10.90 -12.65 19.42
N GLU A 158 11.19 -13.95 19.58
CA GLU A 158 12.56 -14.46 19.79
C GLU A 158 13.50 -14.14 18.60
N ASN A 159 12.94 -14.00 17.38
CA ASN A 159 13.70 -13.70 16.15
C ASN A 159 13.84 -12.20 15.87
N LYS A 160 13.36 -11.34 16.78
CA LYS A 160 13.44 -9.90 16.61
C LYS A 160 14.87 -9.40 16.85
N LEU A 161 15.35 -8.45 16.05
CA LEU A 161 16.60 -7.71 16.22
C LEU A 161 16.51 -6.75 17.43
N LYS A 162 16.23 -7.24 18.65
CA LYS A 162 16.14 -6.36 19.84
C LYS A 162 17.53 -5.96 20.35
N TYR A 163 17.72 -4.66 20.57
CA TYR A 163 18.70 -4.14 21.53
C TYR A 163 18.22 -4.55 22.94
N GLY A 164 18.91 -5.47 23.61
CA GLY A 164 18.47 -6.02 24.90
C GLY A 164 19.20 -7.29 25.31
N GLU A 165 18.71 -7.98 26.36
CA GLU A 165 19.38 -9.12 27.01
C GLU A 165 19.85 -10.25 26.07
N ASN A 166 19.29 -10.37 24.87
CA ASN A 166 19.70 -11.36 23.86
C ASN A 166 20.88 -10.91 22.98
N TYR A 167 21.15 -9.61 22.86
CA TYR A 167 22.21 -9.02 22.02
C TYR A 167 22.78 -7.75 22.69
N PRO A 168 23.92 -7.86 23.40
CA PRO A 168 24.48 -6.75 24.15
C PRO A 168 24.89 -5.59 23.24
N GLU A 169 24.89 -4.37 23.79
CA GLU A 169 25.26 -3.13 23.10
C GLU A 169 26.67 -3.16 22.47
N GLU A 170 27.51 -4.12 22.89
CA GLU A 170 28.88 -4.34 22.45
C GLU A 170 29.00 -5.26 21.22
N GLN A 171 27.92 -5.90 20.77
CA GLN A 171 27.98 -6.80 19.61
C GLN A 171 27.89 -5.98 18.32
N GLU A 172 28.99 -5.89 17.59
CA GLU A 172 29.04 -5.28 16.26
C GLU A 172 28.48 -6.26 15.23
N TRP A 173 27.25 -6.01 14.76
CA TRP A 173 26.55 -6.85 13.77
C TRP A 173 27.18 -6.77 12.37
N LEU A 174 27.88 -5.66 12.11
CA LEU A 174 28.62 -5.36 10.90
C LEU A 174 29.99 -4.79 11.32
N ILE A 175 31.07 -5.45 10.92
CA ILE A 175 32.44 -5.05 11.29
C ILE A 175 33.21 -4.68 10.03
N VAL A 176 33.61 -3.42 9.91
CA VAL A 176 34.43 -2.95 8.78
C VAL A 176 35.85 -3.49 8.91
N LYS A 177 36.32 -4.24 7.91
CA LYS A 177 37.68 -4.81 7.84
C LYS A 177 38.66 -3.97 7.04
N THR A 178 38.16 -3.12 6.15
CA THR A 178 38.99 -2.23 5.34
C THR A 178 39.66 -1.17 6.21
N GLU A 179 41.00 -1.12 6.17
CA GLU A 179 41.79 -0.14 6.91
C GLU A 179 41.63 1.28 6.34
N GLY A 180 41.69 2.29 7.22
CA GLY A 180 41.73 3.69 6.81
C GLY A 180 40.40 4.26 6.31
N VAL A 181 39.29 3.52 6.47
CA VAL A 181 37.94 3.98 6.12
C VAL A 181 37.24 4.49 7.37
N ASP A 182 36.79 5.75 7.33
CA ASP A 182 35.97 6.33 8.38
C ASP A 182 34.50 5.98 8.19
N TYR A 183 33.85 5.56 9.28
CA TYR A 183 32.44 5.21 9.29
C TYR A 183 31.75 5.55 10.61
N ARG A 184 30.42 5.66 10.57
CA ARG A 184 29.60 5.90 11.76
C ARG A 184 28.52 4.84 11.90
N HIS A 185 28.32 4.37 13.12
CA HIS A 185 27.20 3.52 13.48
C HIS A 185 25.94 4.33 13.70
N GLY A 186 24.81 3.78 13.29
CA GLY A 186 23.49 4.29 13.65
C GLY A 186 22.53 3.15 13.93
N ILE A 187 21.64 3.39 14.88
CA ILE A 187 20.59 2.46 15.30
C ILE A 187 19.29 3.25 15.32
N GLY A 188 18.22 2.62 14.87
CA GLY A 188 16.90 3.23 14.81
C GLY A 188 15.84 2.18 15.13
N GLU A 189 14.81 2.62 15.85
CA GLU A 189 13.60 1.85 16.04
C GLU A 189 12.48 2.52 15.25
N ARG A 190 11.77 1.75 14.41
CA ARG A 190 10.55 2.27 13.77
C ARG A 190 9.39 2.19 14.77
N LEU A 191 8.96 3.35 15.25
CA LEU A 191 7.88 3.48 16.23
C LEU A 191 6.46 3.37 15.62
N GLU A 192 6.29 3.36 14.30
CA GLU A 192 4.95 3.33 13.68
C GLU A 192 4.66 2.04 12.91
N GLY A 193 3.60 1.35 13.35
CA GLY A 193 2.75 0.43 12.57
C GLY A 193 3.22 -1.02 12.40
N ALA A 194 4.53 -1.28 12.27
CA ALA A 194 5.06 -2.61 11.97
C ALA A 194 6.41 -2.87 12.65
N GLY A 195 6.47 -2.55 13.95
CA GLY A 195 7.67 -2.41 14.78
C GLY A 195 8.87 -3.27 14.36
N GLY A 196 10.04 -2.65 14.32
CA GLY A 196 11.28 -3.31 13.95
C GLY A 196 12.49 -2.40 14.17
N HIS A 197 13.66 -3.03 14.33
CA HIS A 197 14.93 -2.32 14.50
C HIS A 197 15.68 -2.20 13.17
N SER A 198 16.49 -1.16 13.07
CA SER A 198 17.38 -0.90 11.95
C SER A 198 18.75 -0.55 12.49
N PHE A 199 19.78 -1.13 11.90
CA PHE A 199 21.18 -0.94 12.22
C PHE A 199 21.89 -0.56 10.92
N TRP A 200 22.73 0.46 10.96
CA TRP A 200 23.44 0.87 9.76
C TRP A 200 24.84 1.40 10.03
N LEU A 201 25.72 1.17 9.05
CA LEU A 201 27.02 1.82 8.92
C LEU A 201 26.89 2.92 7.88
N THR A 202 27.33 4.13 8.22
CA THR A 202 27.34 5.28 7.32
C THR A 202 28.76 5.61 6.90
N PHE A 203 28.98 5.73 5.59
CA PHE A 203 30.23 6.15 5.00
C PHE A 203 30.05 7.49 4.28
N GLU A 204 30.87 8.49 4.62
CA GLU A 204 30.76 9.85 4.07
C GLU A 204 31.91 10.24 3.14
N GLU A 205 33.08 9.63 3.28
CA GLU A 205 34.28 9.93 2.49
C GLU A 205 35.01 8.62 2.18
N ILE A 206 34.75 8.05 0.99
CA ILE A 206 35.46 6.87 0.48
C ILE A 206 36.08 7.22 -0.87
N GLU A 207 37.35 6.85 -1.05
CA GLU A 207 38.04 7.01 -2.32
C GLU A 207 37.42 6.09 -3.39
N ARG A 208 37.14 6.64 -4.57
CA ARG A 208 36.65 5.87 -5.71
C ARG A 208 37.66 4.79 -6.12
N GLY A 209 37.15 3.64 -6.55
CA GLY A 209 37.96 2.43 -6.80
C GLY A 209 38.27 1.62 -5.53
N THR A 210 37.90 2.09 -4.34
CA THR A 210 38.07 1.32 -3.09
C THR A 210 37.07 0.16 -3.05
N THR A 211 37.53 -0.99 -2.56
CA THR A 211 36.67 -2.11 -2.17
C THR A 211 36.57 -2.16 -0.66
N LEU A 212 35.37 -2.00 -0.13
CA LEU A 212 35.10 -2.21 1.28
C LEU A 212 34.80 -3.68 1.56
N GLU A 213 35.38 -4.19 2.64
CA GLU A 213 35.08 -5.50 3.20
C GLU A 213 34.40 -5.29 4.56
N ILE A 214 33.20 -5.82 4.71
CA ILE A 214 32.41 -5.75 5.94
C ILE A 214 32.09 -7.18 6.36
N GLU A 215 32.60 -7.62 7.50
CA GLU A 215 32.22 -8.90 8.10
C GLU A 215 30.81 -8.78 8.70
N VAL A 216 29.99 -9.78 8.42
CA VAL A 216 28.60 -9.88 8.84
C VAL A 216 28.51 -10.96 9.90
N ASP A 217 27.85 -10.65 11.02
CA ASP A 217 27.61 -11.63 12.07
C ASP A 217 26.85 -12.86 11.50
N SER A 218 27.24 -14.05 11.95
CA SER A 218 26.65 -15.33 11.50
C SER A 218 25.13 -15.38 11.59
N GLN A 219 24.54 -14.67 12.55
CA GLN A 219 23.11 -14.59 12.71
C GLN A 219 22.47 -13.68 11.67
N ILE A 220 23.08 -12.54 11.34
CA ILE A 220 22.59 -11.70 10.24
C ILE A 220 22.66 -12.46 8.93
N LYS A 221 23.73 -13.23 8.74
CA LYS A 221 23.83 -14.11 7.59
C LYS A 221 22.67 -15.11 7.53
N GLU A 222 22.35 -15.79 8.63
CA GLU A 222 21.20 -16.72 8.68
C GLU A 222 19.88 -15.99 8.40
N LEU A 223 19.64 -14.85 9.05
CA LEU A 223 18.38 -14.09 8.94
C LEU A 223 18.15 -13.48 7.56
N THR A 224 19.21 -13.00 6.91
CA THR A 224 19.15 -12.38 5.58
C THR A 224 19.33 -13.38 4.43
N GLY A 225 19.77 -14.61 4.75
CA GLY A 225 20.03 -15.66 3.76
C GLY A 225 21.30 -15.46 2.94
N LEU A 226 22.24 -14.63 3.41
CA LEU A 226 23.54 -14.43 2.76
C LEU A 226 24.33 -15.74 2.65
N GLU A 227 25.01 -15.94 1.53
CA GLU A 227 25.87 -17.10 1.30
C GLU A 227 27.31 -16.87 1.83
N THR A 228 27.66 -15.63 2.12
CA THR A 228 28.99 -15.18 2.58
C THR A 228 28.93 -14.52 3.96
N ASP A 229 30.04 -14.56 4.69
CA ASP A 229 30.24 -13.83 5.94
C ASP A 229 30.85 -12.43 5.70
N VAL A 230 31.22 -12.11 4.46
CA VAL A 230 31.88 -10.85 4.10
C VAL A 230 31.15 -10.20 2.92
N LEU A 231 30.72 -8.96 3.12
CA LEU A 231 30.22 -8.09 2.06
C LEU A 231 31.38 -7.39 1.38
N GLU A 232 31.40 -7.42 0.05
CA GLU A 232 32.35 -6.69 -0.78
C GLU A 232 31.59 -5.55 -1.49
N ILE A 233 31.87 -4.30 -1.10
CA ILE A 233 31.27 -3.11 -1.71
C ILE A 233 32.34 -2.39 -2.53
N VAL A 234 32.21 -2.43 -3.85
CA VAL A 234 33.14 -1.76 -4.77
C VAL A 234 32.59 -0.37 -5.09
N VAL A 235 33.33 0.68 -4.71
CA VAL A 235 33.01 2.06 -5.09
C VAL A 235 33.56 2.31 -6.48
N GLU A 236 32.70 2.67 -7.43
CA GLU A 236 33.10 2.85 -8.84
C GLU A 236 34.08 4.04 -9.03
N GLU A 237 34.92 3.97 -10.07
CA GLU A 237 35.90 5.01 -10.47
C GLU A 237 35.24 6.32 -10.96
#